data_AF-A0A536CZK0-F1
#
_entry.id   AF-A0A536CZK0-F1
#
_cell.length_a   1.000
_cell.length_b   1.000
_cell.length_c   1.000
_cell.angle_alpha   90.00
_cell.angle_beta   90.00
_cell.angle_gamma   90.00
#
_symmetry.space_group_name_H-M   'P 1'
#
loop_
_entity.id
_entity.type
_entity.pdbx_description
1 polymer ?
#
loop_
_entity_poly.entity_id
_entity_poly.type
_entity_poly.pdbx_seq_one_letter_code
_entity_poly.pdbx_strand_id
1 'polypeptide(L)'
;MRVFVFDLVPYGENLEHLKDGQGELPWPLAKRFFRPEVAVRTYAEHLEAWEELDKLGYDGVGFNEHHTSPYGLMNSPNLLAASAAQRTRHLKLLIYGNLLPIHEPLRLAEELAMLDCLSNGRIISGFARGIPREHNVYNIPQSESRARFEEAWEIIRRAWTEEVFSYEGQFWQYHDVALWPRPVQQPHPPVWVPVTASKETIEWAGKHNIPITPGASPHRGVREDVIRFYARNLEQHGHRITPDHLVIQADVYVADSKDQAVREAAPYTLYFNRTLFSHGNITERNLQAQSGYVASTSHDYLRPEHVQFVSGSRERYRGLTLEGIREQAEHMPWGTPDEVVERIISAADHAGANQITVSLNRGAMPHEMFMHQIRRLAAEVLPRLPAHQVTRVPAASRVGAYRSGRSSGGRRHGCCDSPLSWHWPCCSPRAAAGVVALPRRVVHQLRPSWRPPRLRPVRKARRHQQPLRSRKRVVRRRSPARTRSRSCSRPTRARWIRTSLPPTRSCWLTATSTARC
;
A
#
# COMPACT_ATOMS: atom_id res chain seq x y z
N MET A 1 3.50 19.38 -5.87
CA MET A 1 2.95 18.04 -5.52
C MET A 1 3.93 16.93 -5.93
N ARG A 2 4.02 15.83 -5.17
CA ARG A 2 4.81 14.63 -5.51
C ARG A 2 3.95 13.57 -6.21
N VAL A 3 4.44 12.96 -7.27
CA VAL A 3 3.71 12.00 -8.13
C VAL A 3 4.38 10.64 -8.12
N PHE A 4 3.67 9.67 -7.54
CA PHE A 4 4.06 8.26 -7.51
C PHE A 4 3.19 7.49 -8.51
N VAL A 5 3.75 6.52 -9.23
CA VAL A 5 2.96 5.57 -10.02
C VAL A 5 2.64 4.36 -9.16
N PHE A 6 1.37 4.03 -8.96
CA PHE A 6 0.98 2.78 -8.31
C PHE A 6 0.82 1.70 -9.37
N ASP A 7 1.64 0.67 -9.31
CA ASP A 7 1.66 -0.40 -10.30
C ASP A 7 1.36 -1.74 -9.62
N LEU A 8 0.31 -2.41 -10.09
CA LEU A 8 -0.16 -3.64 -9.46
C LEU A 8 0.54 -4.91 -9.99
N VAL A 9 1.19 -4.80 -11.15
CA VAL A 9 1.78 -5.93 -11.89
C VAL A 9 0.79 -7.11 -12.03
N PRO A 10 -0.41 -6.90 -12.62
CA PRO A 10 -1.37 -7.97 -12.82
C PRO A 10 -0.83 -9.03 -13.78
N TYR A 11 -1.39 -10.23 -13.76
CA TYR A 11 -1.03 -11.25 -14.75
C TYR A 11 -1.36 -10.75 -16.17
N GLY A 12 -0.35 -10.63 -17.05
CA GLY A 12 -0.44 -9.93 -18.34
C GLY A 12 -1.26 -10.61 -19.44
N GLU A 13 -2.18 -11.51 -19.11
CA GLU A 13 -3.10 -12.16 -20.06
C GLU A 13 -4.54 -11.92 -19.61
N ASN A 14 -5.43 -11.62 -20.56
CA ASN A 14 -6.84 -11.47 -20.27
C ASN A 14 -7.49 -12.85 -20.00
N LEU A 15 -7.96 -13.03 -18.76
CA LEU A 15 -8.53 -14.28 -18.27
C LEU A 15 -10.07 -14.35 -18.35
N GLU A 16 -10.77 -13.41 -18.98
CA GLU A 16 -12.25 -13.41 -18.98
C GLU A 16 -12.85 -14.68 -19.57
N HIS A 17 -12.19 -15.29 -20.56
CA HIS A 17 -12.61 -16.53 -21.19
C HIS A 17 -12.65 -17.74 -20.23
N LEU A 18 -12.07 -17.61 -19.02
CA LEU A 18 -12.07 -18.64 -17.99
C LEU A 18 -13.20 -18.49 -16.97
N LYS A 19 -13.99 -17.42 -17.06
CA LYS A 19 -15.11 -17.19 -16.14
C LYS A 19 -16.14 -18.31 -16.25
N ASP A 20 -16.69 -18.71 -15.11
CA ASP A 20 -17.75 -19.72 -15.05
C ASP A 20 -19.13 -19.11 -15.38
N GLY A 21 -20.19 -19.92 -15.26
CA GLY A 21 -21.57 -19.48 -15.51
C GLY A 21 -22.09 -18.38 -14.58
N GLN A 22 -21.35 -18.05 -13.51
CA GLN A 22 -21.65 -16.95 -12.59
C GLN A 22 -20.83 -15.68 -12.92
N GLY A 23 -20.00 -15.71 -13.96
CA GLY A 23 -19.18 -14.59 -14.40
C GLY A 23 -17.90 -14.39 -13.57
N GLU A 24 -17.51 -15.37 -12.76
CA GLU A 24 -16.34 -15.30 -11.88
C GLU A 24 -15.22 -16.23 -12.33
N LEU A 25 -13.98 -15.86 -12.02
CA LEU A 25 -12.85 -16.76 -12.20
C LEU A 25 -12.90 -17.89 -11.15
N PRO A 26 -12.66 -19.17 -11.54
CA PRO A 26 -12.67 -20.29 -10.62
C PRO A 26 -11.69 -20.09 -9.46
N TRP A 27 -12.14 -20.17 -8.22
CA TRP A 27 -11.29 -20.06 -7.03
C TRP A 27 -11.08 -21.42 -6.34
N PRO A 28 -9.82 -21.86 -6.11
CA PRO A 28 -8.56 -21.25 -6.53
C PRO A 28 -8.31 -21.40 -8.04
N LEU A 29 -7.56 -20.46 -8.63
CA LEU A 29 -7.15 -20.55 -10.04
C LEU A 29 -5.96 -21.50 -10.17
N ALA A 30 -6.20 -22.67 -10.77
CA ALA A 30 -5.20 -23.74 -10.83
C ALA A 30 -4.05 -23.46 -11.82
N LYS A 31 -2.88 -24.08 -11.56
CA LYS A 31 -1.66 -24.01 -12.39
C LYS A 31 -1.89 -24.21 -13.90
N ARG A 32 -2.87 -25.02 -14.30
CA ARG A 32 -3.19 -25.27 -15.72
C ARG A 32 -3.55 -24.01 -16.52
N PHE A 33 -3.94 -22.93 -15.83
CA PHE A 33 -4.25 -21.64 -16.43
C PHE A 33 -3.07 -20.66 -16.39
N PHE A 34 -1.96 -21.04 -15.76
CA PHE A 34 -0.74 -20.23 -15.68
C PHE A 34 0.21 -20.58 -16.81
N ARG A 35 0.74 -19.55 -17.48
CA ARG A 35 1.73 -19.63 -18.56
C ARG A 35 3.02 -18.93 -18.11
N PRO A 36 4.13 -19.66 -17.91
CA PRO A 36 5.39 -19.07 -17.47
C PRO A 36 5.89 -17.92 -18.35
N GLU A 37 5.72 -18.02 -19.66
CA GLU A 37 6.11 -17.01 -20.64
C GLU A 37 5.38 -15.68 -20.46
N VAL A 38 4.11 -15.71 -20.04
CA VAL A 38 3.34 -14.49 -19.73
C VAL A 38 3.91 -13.82 -18.49
N ALA A 39 4.22 -14.57 -17.43
CA ALA A 39 4.80 -14.03 -16.21
C ALA A 39 6.20 -13.45 -16.46
N VAL A 40 7.05 -14.16 -17.21
CA VAL A 40 8.40 -13.68 -17.59
C VAL A 40 8.30 -12.36 -18.35
N ARG A 41 7.41 -12.28 -19.36
CA ARG A 41 7.18 -11.05 -20.13
C ARG A 41 6.69 -9.92 -19.21
N THR A 42 5.69 -10.19 -18.38
CA THR A 42 5.09 -9.23 -17.45
C THR A 42 6.18 -8.59 -16.57
N TYR A 43 7.02 -9.38 -15.89
CA TYR A 43 8.07 -8.79 -15.06
C TYR A 43 9.09 -7.96 -15.86
N ALA A 44 9.45 -8.39 -17.08
CA ALA A 44 10.39 -7.64 -17.92
C ALA A 44 9.80 -6.28 -18.36
N GLU A 45 8.54 -6.28 -18.82
CA GLU A 45 7.80 -5.09 -19.25
C GLU A 45 7.68 -4.07 -18.11
N HIS A 46 7.30 -4.52 -16.91
CA HIS A 46 7.15 -3.63 -15.77
C HIS A 46 8.49 -3.06 -15.27
N LEU A 47 9.58 -3.84 -15.28
CA LEU A 47 10.92 -3.33 -14.98
C LEU A 47 11.38 -2.26 -15.98
N GLU A 48 11.06 -2.43 -17.27
CA GLU A 48 11.31 -1.41 -18.30
C GLU A 48 10.49 -0.13 -18.03
N ALA A 49 9.21 -0.27 -17.70
CA ALA A 49 8.35 0.86 -17.36
C ALA A 49 8.93 1.66 -16.18
N TRP A 50 9.40 0.99 -15.12
CA TRP A 50 9.98 1.67 -13.96
C TRP A 50 11.31 2.37 -14.26
N GLU A 51 12.13 1.84 -15.17
CA GLU A 51 13.29 2.58 -15.68
C GLU A 51 12.87 3.85 -16.43
N GLU A 52 11.78 3.79 -17.17
CA GLU A 52 11.27 4.96 -17.88
C GLU A 52 10.72 6.02 -16.91
N LEU A 53 10.01 5.60 -15.85
CA LEU A 53 9.56 6.50 -14.79
C LEU A 53 10.74 7.28 -14.16
N ASP A 54 11.84 6.59 -13.88
CA ASP A 54 13.06 7.21 -13.32
C ASP A 54 13.67 8.25 -14.27
N LYS A 55 13.75 7.94 -15.57
CA LYS A 55 14.28 8.87 -16.58
C LYS A 55 13.39 10.10 -16.79
N LEU A 56 12.08 9.94 -16.66
CA LEU A 56 11.08 10.97 -16.91
C LEU A 56 10.80 11.86 -15.69
N GLY A 57 11.39 11.57 -14.54
CA GLY A 57 11.34 12.43 -13.36
C GLY A 57 10.10 12.24 -12.48
N TYR A 58 9.50 11.04 -12.49
CA TYR A 58 8.50 10.68 -11.47
C TYR A 58 9.16 10.58 -10.09
N ASP A 59 8.42 10.91 -9.03
CA ASP A 59 8.96 10.86 -7.66
C ASP A 59 9.17 9.43 -7.16
N GLY A 60 8.30 8.49 -7.58
CA GLY A 60 8.44 7.10 -7.17
C GLY A 60 7.47 6.13 -7.83
N VAL A 61 7.61 4.86 -7.49
CA VAL A 61 6.74 3.77 -7.90
C VAL A 61 6.29 2.95 -6.68
N GLY A 62 5.02 2.56 -6.69
CA GLY A 62 4.35 1.78 -5.66
C GLY A 62 4.39 0.28 -5.94
N PHE A 63 4.77 -0.52 -4.94
CA PHE A 63 4.81 -1.99 -4.98
C PHE A 63 3.84 -2.56 -3.93
N ASN A 64 2.76 -3.22 -4.35
CA ASN A 64 1.81 -3.85 -3.43
C ASN A 64 2.13 -5.33 -3.19
N GLU A 65 1.57 -5.89 -2.12
CA GLU A 65 1.68 -7.32 -1.82
C GLU A 65 0.34 -8.04 -2.02
N HIS A 66 0.29 -9.03 -2.91
CA HIS A 66 -0.84 -9.96 -3.02
C HIS A 66 -0.37 -11.37 -3.36
N HIS A 67 -1.09 -12.36 -2.83
CA HIS A 67 -0.73 -13.78 -2.96
C HIS A 67 -1.73 -14.53 -3.83
N THR A 68 -1.42 -15.74 -4.31
CA THR A 68 -2.41 -16.74 -4.82
C THR A 68 -3.50 -16.26 -5.80
N SER A 69 -3.28 -15.20 -6.57
CA SER A 69 -4.28 -14.64 -7.49
C SER A 69 -3.61 -13.95 -8.68
N PRO A 70 -4.21 -13.99 -9.89
CA PRO A 70 -3.77 -13.18 -11.04
C PRO A 70 -3.95 -11.67 -10.83
N TYR A 71 -4.56 -11.25 -9.72
CA TYR A 71 -4.76 -9.86 -9.35
C TYR A 71 -3.46 -9.05 -9.34
N GLY A 72 -2.37 -9.63 -8.81
CA GLY A 72 -1.05 -9.02 -8.81
C GLY A 72 0.02 -10.09 -8.62
N LEU A 73 1.12 -9.97 -9.35
CA LEU A 73 2.25 -10.90 -9.34
C LEU A 73 3.37 -10.47 -8.39
N MET A 74 3.10 -9.50 -7.52
CA MET A 74 4.03 -9.07 -6.46
C MET A 74 3.65 -9.72 -5.13
N ASN A 75 3.93 -11.03 -5.01
CA ASN A 75 3.78 -11.74 -3.74
C ASN A 75 4.90 -11.42 -2.74
N SER A 76 6.01 -10.85 -3.21
CA SER A 76 7.04 -10.24 -2.38
C SER A 76 7.43 -8.92 -3.04
N PRO A 77 6.82 -7.79 -2.63
CA PRO A 77 7.08 -6.50 -3.26
C PRO A 77 8.55 -6.07 -3.09
N ASN A 78 9.20 -6.49 -2.00
CA ASN A 78 10.58 -6.14 -1.70
C ASN A 78 11.58 -6.74 -2.72
N LEU A 79 11.30 -7.90 -3.31
CA LEU A 79 12.13 -8.47 -4.40
C LEU A 79 12.06 -7.64 -5.68
N LEU A 80 10.86 -7.17 -6.02
CA LEU A 80 10.66 -6.31 -7.20
C LEU A 80 11.25 -4.92 -6.96
N ALA A 81 11.08 -4.38 -5.75
CA ALA A 81 11.71 -3.15 -5.34
C ALA A 81 13.25 -3.25 -5.35
N ALA A 82 13.84 -4.37 -4.91
CA ALA A 82 15.29 -4.62 -5.03
C ALA A 82 15.76 -4.62 -6.49
N SER A 83 14.97 -5.23 -7.37
CA SER A 83 15.25 -5.26 -8.81
C SER A 83 15.17 -3.85 -9.41
N ALA A 84 14.11 -3.10 -9.09
CA ALA A 84 13.94 -1.71 -9.49
C ALA A 84 15.06 -0.81 -8.93
N ALA A 85 15.50 -1.05 -7.70
CA ALA A 85 16.56 -0.28 -7.05
C ALA A 85 17.86 -0.31 -7.87
N GLN A 86 18.21 -1.45 -8.46
CA GLN A 86 19.44 -1.58 -9.25
C GLN A 86 19.32 -0.98 -10.66
N ARG A 87 18.10 -0.89 -11.18
CA ARG A 87 17.78 -0.38 -12.52
C ARG A 87 17.54 1.14 -12.55
N THR A 88 17.18 1.72 -11.42
CA THR A 88 16.86 3.15 -11.26
C THR A 88 17.93 3.90 -10.47
N ARG A 89 17.88 5.23 -10.47
CA ARG A 89 18.84 6.11 -9.77
C ARG A 89 18.17 7.05 -8.78
N HIS A 90 17.00 7.57 -9.10
CA HIS A 90 16.33 8.62 -8.33
C HIS A 90 14.96 8.19 -7.80
N LEU A 91 14.27 7.33 -8.55
CA LEU A 91 12.92 6.86 -8.26
C LEU A 91 12.81 6.31 -6.82
N LYS A 92 11.87 6.85 -6.04
CA LYS A 92 11.54 6.31 -4.72
C LYS A 92 10.78 5.00 -4.86
N LEU A 93 11.06 4.09 -3.93
CA LEU A 93 10.51 2.73 -3.95
C LEU A 93 9.48 2.62 -2.83
N LEU A 94 8.22 2.93 -3.14
CA LEU A 94 7.13 2.92 -2.18
C LEU A 94 6.58 1.50 -2.06
N ILE A 95 6.92 0.80 -0.99
CA ILE A 95 6.23 -0.47 -0.69
C ILE A 95 4.85 -0.10 -0.14
N TYR A 96 3.77 -0.53 -0.78
CA TYR A 96 2.41 -0.11 -0.49
C TYR A 96 1.42 -1.29 -0.47
N GLY A 97 1.57 -2.27 0.42
CA GLY A 97 2.50 -2.36 1.56
C GLY A 97 2.72 -3.82 1.97
N ASN A 98 3.73 -4.07 2.79
CA ASN A 98 3.98 -5.41 3.34
C ASN A 98 2.86 -5.81 4.31
N LEU A 99 2.37 -7.05 4.20
CA LEU A 99 1.26 -7.58 5.00
C LEU A 99 1.76 -8.09 6.35
N LEU A 100 1.96 -7.19 7.32
CA LEU A 100 2.60 -7.54 8.60
C LEU A 100 2.05 -8.80 9.29
N PRO A 101 0.73 -9.05 9.35
CA PRO A 101 0.20 -10.22 10.07
C PRO A 101 0.63 -11.58 9.54
N ILE A 102 1.13 -11.66 8.30
CA ILE A 102 1.53 -12.93 7.65
C ILE A 102 3.06 -13.09 7.52
N HIS A 103 3.84 -12.13 8.04
CA HIS A 103 5.31 -12.13 7.96
C HIS A 103 5.97 -12.36 9.32
N GLU A 104 7.20 -12.86 9.28
CA GLU A 104 8.11 -12.81 10.43
C GLU A 104 8.69 -11.39 10.57
N PRO A 105 8.34 -10.63 11.62
CA PRO A 105 8.61 -9.20 11.69
C PRO A 105 10.10 -8.87 11.77
N LEU A 106 10.89 -9.64 12.51
CA LEU A 106 12.33 -9.40 12.60
C LEU A 106 13.02 -9.62 11.25
N ARG A 107 12.67 -10.70 10.54
CA ARG A 107 13.18 -10.98 9.19
C ARG A 107 12.78 -9.89 8.19
N LEU A 108 11.55 -9.39 8.28
CA LEU A 108 11.09 -8.29 7.44
C LEU A 108 11.84 -6.98 7.75
N ALA A 109 12.17 -6.71 9.01
CA ALA A 109 12.98 -5.56 9.41
C ALA A 109 14.38 -5.60 8.78
N GLU A 110 15.03 -6.77 8.78
CA GLU A 110 16.34 -7.01 8.14
C GLU A 110 16.25 -6.80 6.62
N GLU A 111 15.22 -7.38 5.98
CA GLU A 111 15.02 -7.31 4.54
C GLU A 111 14.84 -5.87 4.06
N LEU A 112 14.04 -5.09 4.78
CA LEU A 112 13.79 -3.69 4.48
C LEU A 112 15.02 -2.82 4.76
N ALA A 113 15.78 -3.09 5.82
CA ALA A 113 17.04 -2.40 6.09
C ALA A 113 18.09 -2.69 5.00
N MET A 114 18.16 -3.95 4.54
CA MET A 114 19.00 -4.34 3.41
C MET A 114 18.57 -3.62 2.13
N LEU A 115 17.27 -3.55 1.85
CA LEU A 115 16.76 -2.85 0.68
C LEU A 115 17.02 -1.33 0.76
N ASP A 116 16.93 -0.73 1.94
CA ASP A 116 17.27 0.66 2.16
C ASP A 116 18.74 0.93 1.84
N CYS A 117 19.64 0.04 2.28
CA CYS A 117 21.06 0.06 1.92
C CYS A 117 21.29 -0.11 0.40
N LEU A 118 20.66 -1.11 -0.21
CA LEU A 118 20.79 -1.41 -1.65
C LEU A 118 20.31 -0.26 -2.54
N SER A 119 19.30 0.46 -2.07
CA SER A 119 18.70 1.59 -2.79
C SER A 119 19.37 2.93 -2.44
N ASN A 120 20.27 2.95 -1.45
CA ASN A 120 20.87 4.15 -0.87
C ASN A 120 19.81 5.17 -0.39
N GLY A 121 18.87 4.71 0.43
CA GLY A 121 17.90 5.57 1.11
C GLY A 121 16.70 5.98 0.24
N ARG A 122 16.25 5.12 -0.67
CA ARG A 122 15.11 5.43 -1.56
C ARG A 122 13.82 4.73 -1.21
N ILE A 123 13.81 3.81 -0.24
CA ILE A 123 12.56 3.13 0.11
C ILE A 123 11.65 4.01 0.96
N ILE A 124 10.35 3.83 0.74
CA ILE A 124 9.29 4.21 1.66
C ILE A 124 8.61 2.89 2.05
N SER A 125 8.73 2.50 3.32
CA SER A 125 8.26 1.21 3.81
C SER A 125 6.82 1.28 4.27
N GLY A 126 5.87 1.00 3.38
CA GLY A 126 4.47 0.92 3.75
C GLY A 126 4.04 -0.45 4.24
N PHE A 127 3.05 -0.43 5.13
CA PHE A 127 2.52 -1.60 5.81
C PHE A 127 1.00 -1.69 5.69
N ALA A 128 0.48 -2.91 5.59
CA ALA A 128 -0.94 -3.17 5.53
C ALA A 128 -1.32 -4.39 6.37
N ARG A 129 -2.62 -4.53 6.65
CA ARG A 129 -3.15 -5.74 7.31
C ARG A 129 -3.33 -6.92 6.36
N GLY A 130 -3.50 -6.66 5.07
CA GLY A 130 -3.89 -7.67 4.07
C GLY A 130 -5.39 -7.88 4.01
N ILE A 131 -5.86 -8.74 3.11
CA ILE A 131 -7.29 -9.02 2.90
C ILE A 131 -7.65 -10.43 3.38
N PRO A 132 -8.95 -10.73 3.67
CA PRO A 132 -9.39 -12.02 4.23
C PRO A 132 -8.85 -13.26 3.51
N ARG A 133 -8.74 -13.19 2.19
CA ARG A 133 -8.22 -14.25 1.33
C ARG A 133 -6.79 -14.66 1.68
N GLU A 134 -5.92 -13.68 1.95
CA GLU A 134 -4.52 -13.94 2.31
C GLU A 134 -4.44 -14.60 3.68
N HIS A 135 -5.16 -14.07 4.67
CA HIS A 135 -5.27 -14.67 5.99
C HIS A 135 -5.71 -16.13 5.93
N ASN A 136 -6.73 -16.44 5.11
CA ASN A 136 -7.22 -17.81 4.95
C ASN A 136 -6.18 -18.75 4.32
N VAL A 137 -5.43 -18.28 3.31
CA VAL A 137 -4.39 -19.09 2.67
C VAL A 137 -3.21 -19.34 3.60
N TYR A 138 -2.83 -18.34 4.39
CA TYR A 138 -1.72 -18.42 5.35
C TYR A 138 -2.14 -18.96 6.72
N ASN A 139 -3.40 -19.37 6.87
CA ASN A 139 -3.97 -19.89 8.11
C ASN A 139 -3.77 -18.98 9.33
N ILE A 140 -3.89 -17.66 9.13
CA ILE A 140 -3.86 -16.66 10.19
C ILE A 140 -5.29 -16.26 10.53
N PRO A 141 -5.74 -16.41 11.80
CA PRO A 141 -7.07 -15.95 12.19
C PRO A 141 -7.25 -14.45 11.91
N GLN A 142 -8.31 -14.10 11.19
CA GLN A 142 -8.56 -12.71 10.81
C GLN A 142 -8.79 -11.79 12.04
N SER A 143 -9.31 -12.33 13.14
CA SER A 143 -9.46 -11.66 14.43
C SER A 143 -8.12 -11.24 15.05
N GLU A 144 -7.03 -11.98 14.78
CA GLU A 144 -5.69 -11.66 15.27
C GLU A 144 -4.97 -10.61 14.40
N SER A 145 -5.50 -10.31 13.21
CA SER A 145 -4.84 -9.47 12.20
C SER A 145 -4.38 -8.12 12.76
N ARG A 146 -5.20 -7.45 13.58
CA ARG A 146 -4.84 -6.15 14.18
C ARG A 146 -3.72 -6.29 15.20
N ALA A 147 -3.85 -7.21 16.15
CA ALA A 147 -2.88 -7.39 17.22
C ALA A 147 -1.51 -7.82 16.64
N ARG A 148 -1.51 -8.73 15.66
CA ARG A 148 -0.30 -9.11 14.92
C ARG A 148 0.33 -7.93 14.19
N PHE A 149 -0.47 -7.08 13.54
CA PHE A 149 0.03 -5.89 12.86
C PHE A 149 0.74 -4.93 13.82
N GLU A 150 0.13 -4.65 14.98
CA GLU A 150 0.70 -3.72 15.97
C GLU A 150 1.96 -4.28 16.63
N GLU A 151 1.95 -5.57 16.99
CA GLU A 151 3.12 -6.26 17.55
C GLU A 151 4.28 -6.30 16.55
N ALA A 152 4.00 -6.67 15.29
CA ALA A 152 4.99 -6.69 14.21
C ALA A 152 5.60 -5.31 13.95
N TRP A 153 4.78 -4.26 13.91
CA TRP A 153 5.28 -2.90 13.75
C TRP A 153 6.23 -2.50 14.87
N GLU A 154 5.86 -2.79 16.12
CA GLU A 154 6.71 -2.42 17.26
C GLU A 154 8.06 -3.16 17.18
N ILE A 155 8.06 -4.45 16.86
CA ILE A 155 9.30 -5.21 16.64
C ILE A 155 10.16 -4.58 15.54
N ILE A 156 9.57 -4.26 14.38
CA ILE A 156 10.29 -3.65 13.25
C ILE A 156 10.87 -2.28 13.63
N ARG A 157 10.05 -1.43 14.25
CA ARG A 157 10.45 -0.08 14.68
C ARG A 157 11.62 -0.15 15.66
N ARG A 158 11.50 -0.99 16.71
CA ARG A 158 12.56 -1.19 17.71
C ARG A 158 13.83 -1.74 17.07
N ALA A 159 13.72 -2.70 16.16
CA ALA A 159 14.86 -3.24 15.43
C ALA A 159 15.64 -2.19 14.63
N TRP A 160 14.94 -1.22 14.03
CA TRP A 160 15.61 -0.13 13.30
C TRP A 160 16.22 0.92 14.22
N THR A 161 15.57 1.24 15.35
CA THR A 161 15.94 2.41 16.17
C THR A 161 16.76 2.13 17.41
N GLU A 162 16.66 0.93 18.00
CA GLU A 162 17.36 0.59 19.24
C GLU A 162 18.74 -0.03 18.95
N GLU A 163 19.69 0.13 19.87
CA GLU A 163 21.04 -0.45 19.74
C GLU A 163 20.98 -1.98 19.87
N VAL A 164 20.32 -2.47 20.92
CA VAL A 164 20.01 -3.87 21.19
C VAL A 164 18.67 -3.93 21.89
N PHE A 165 17.82 -4.91 21.57
CA PHE A 165 16.53 -5.06 22.23
C PHE A 165 16.09 -6.52 22.40
N SER A 166 15.26 -6.78 23.41
CA SER A 166 14.50 -8.02 23.56
C SER A 166 13.01 -7.70 23.49
N TYR A 167 12.22 -8.67 23.04
CA TYR A 167 10.79 -8.54 22.83
C TYR A 167 10.05 -9.78 23.34
N GLU A 168 9.05 -9.59 24.18
CA GLU A 168 8.17 -10.64 24.67
C GLU A 168 6.72 -10.26 24.35
N GLY A 169 6.23 -10.74 23.21
CA GLY A 169 4.89 -10.49 22.72
C GLY A 169 3.98 -11.70 22.81
N GLN A 170 2.75 -11.51 22.32
CA GLN A 170 1.76 -12.58 22.23
C GLN A 170 2.08 -13.53 21.07
N PHE A 171 2.59 -13.00 19.96
CA PHE A 171 2.81 -13.75 18.72
C PHE A 171 4.29 -14.06 18.48
N TRP A 172 5.20 -13.17 18.91
CA TRP A 172 6.64 -13.32 18.71
C TRP A 172 7.43 -13.02 19.98
N GLN A 173 8.55 -13.73 20.12
CA GLN A 173 9.50 -13.55 21.22
C GLN A 173 10.92 -13.55 20.65
N TYR A 174 11.73 -12.58 21.05
CA TYR A 174 13.13 -12.44 20.64
C TYR A 174 13.98 -11.95 21.81
N HIS A 175 15.23 -12.41 21.88
CA HIS A 175 16.19 -12.03 22.92
C HIS A 175 17.48 -11.50 22.27
N ASP A 176 18.06 -10.45 22.86
CA ASP A 176 19.37 -9.89 22.49
C ASP A 176 19.52 -9.54 20.99
N VAL A 177 18.49 -8.91 20.42
CA VAL A 177 18.44 -8.55 19.00
C VAL A 177 19.23 -7.29 18.72
N ALA A 178 20.23 -7.40 17.85
CA ALA A 178 20.91 -6.27 17.21
C ALA A 178 20.80 -6.41 15.68
N LEU A 179 20.11 -5.48 15.02
CA LEU A 179 19.80 -5.60 13.59
C LEU A 179 21.03 -5.33 12.70
N TRP A 180 21.30 -6.24 11.75
CA TRP A 180 22.30 -6.07 10.69
C TRP A 180 21.74 -6.53 9.33
N PRO A 181 21.81 -5.70 8.28
CA PRO A 181 22.26 -4.30 8.28
C PRO A 181 21.24 -3.36 8.96
N ARG A 182 21.69 -2.16 9.35
CA ARG A 182 20.80 -1.07 9.77
C ARG A 182 20.36 -0.22 8.58
N PRO A 183 19.17 0.41 8.62
CA PRO A 183 18.77 1.37 7.59
C PRO A 183 19.77 2.52 7.46
N VAL A 184 19.94 3.03 6.24
CA VAL A 184 20.75 4.23 5.98
C VAL A 184 19.95 5.49 6.29
N GLN A 185 18.63 5.44 6.12
CA GLN A 185 17.72 6.52 6.48
C GLN A 185 17.54 6.58 8.00
N GLN A 186 17.57 7.79 8.56
CA GLN A 186 17.44 8.04 9.99
C GLN A 186 16.12 8.79 10.30
N PRO A 187 15.41 8.46 11.39
CA PRO A 187 15.69 7.36 12.33
C PRO A 187 15.44 5.95 11.74
N HIS A 188 14.66 5.88 10.66
CA HIS A 188 14.38 4.67 9.89
C HIS A 188 13.79 5.11 8.52
N PRO A 189 13.52 4.19 7.58
CA PRO A 189 12.84 4.53 6.34
C PRO A 189 11.46 5.15 6.59
N PRO A 190 11.01 6.13 5.79
CA PRO A 190 9.66 6.69 5.91
C PRO A 190 8.59 5.60 5.80
N VAL A 191 7.52 5.69 6.58
CA VAL A 191 6.43 4.72 6.60
C VAL A 191 5.14 5.36 6.14
N TRP A 192 4.44 4.74 5.20
CA TRP A 192 3.10 5.16 4.74
C TRP A 192 2.11 4.02 4.90
N VAL A 193 0.83 4.31 5.11
CA VAL A 193 -0.19 3.25 5.23
C VAL A 193 -1.37 3.52 4.29
N PRO A 194 -1.77 2.54 3.44
CA PRO A 194 -3.01 2.64 2.70
C PRO A 194 -4.20 2.44 3.65
N VAL A 195 -5.16 3.36 3.61
CA VAL A 195 -6.37 3.29 4.45
C VAL A 195 -7.62 3.39 3.60
N THR A 196 -8.45 2.36 3.62
CA THR A 196 -9.79 2.47 3.02
C THR A 196 -10.72 3.25 3.94
N ALA A 197 -10.98 2.73 5.15
CA ALA A 197 -11.81 3.37 6.17
C ALA A 197 -11.72 2.72 7.57
N SER A 198 -10.73 1.86 7.85
CA SER A 198 -10.63 1.21 9.18
C SER A 198 -10.27 2.25 10.23
N LYS A 199 -11.17 2.43 11.21
CA LYS A 199 -10.98 3.30 12.38
C LYS A 199 -9.63 3.04 13.06
N GLU A 200 -9.35 1.78 13.35
CA GLU A 200 -8.19 1.34 14.12
C GLU A 200 -6.88 1.62 13.36
N THR A 201 -6.89 1.50 12.02
CA THR A 201 -5.71 1.91 11.22
C THR A 201 -5.51 3.42 11.26
N ILE A 202 -6.58 4.21 11.25
CA ILE A 202 -6.51 5.68 11.30
C ILE A 202 -5.98 6.15 12.67
N GLU A 203 -6.48 5.55 13.75
CA GLU A 203 -6.01 5.81 15.12
C GLU A 203 -4.53 5.48 15.26
N TRP A 204 -4.11 4.29 14.82
CA TRP A 204 -2.72 3.88 14.82
C TRP A 204 -1.82 4.83 14.00
N ALA A 205 -2.26 5.22 12.80
CA ALA A 205 -1.49 6.13 11.95
C ALA A 205 -1.39 7.53 12.57
N GLY A 206 -2.45 8.01 13.22
CA GLY A 206 -2.45 9.29 13.94
C GLY A 206 -1.51 9.27 15.15
N LYS A 207 -1.51 8.19 15.92
CA LYS A 207 -0.60 7.98 17.06
C LYS A 207 0.87 8.01 16.65
N HIS A 208 1.20 7.45 15.49
CA HIS A 208 2.58 7.34 15.00
C HIS A 208 2.98 8.44 14.01
N ASN A 209 2.13 9.45 13.77
CA ASN A 209 2.37 10.52 12.80
C ASN A 209 2.71 10.02 11.37
N ILE A 210 2.00 8.98 10.93
CA ILE A 210 2.26 8.28 9.67
C ILE A 210 1.30 8.79 8.57
N PRO A 211 1.80 9.18 7.38
CA PRO A 211 0.96 9.51 6.24
C PRO A 211 0.01 8.39 5.81
N ILE A 212 -1.20 8.79 5.40
CA ILE A 212 -2.25 7.88 4.94
C ILE A 212 -2.72 8.20 3.52
N THR A 213 -3.21 7.19 2.81
CA THR A 213 -4.10 7.40 1.66
C THR A 213 -5.55 7.35 2.16
N PRO A 214 -6.31 8.46 2.22
CA PRO A 214 -7.68 8.46 2.72
C PRO A 214 -8.66 8.01 1.64
N GLY A 215 -8.91 6.70 1.57
CA GLY A 215 -9.93 6.07 0.74
C GLY A 215 -9.51 5.87 -0.73
N ALA A 216 -9.64 4.64 -1.22
CA ALA A 216 -9.34 4.24 -2.61
C ALA A 216 -10.35 4.76 -3.65
N SER A 217 -11.49 5.29 -3.22
CA SER A 217 -12.54 5.84 -4.09
C SER A 217 -13.08 7.12 -3.47
N PRO A 218 -13.22 8.22 -4.22
CA PRO A 218 -13.82 9.46 -3.74
C PRO A 218 -15.34 9.27 -3.61
N HIS A 219 -15.76 8.50 -2.62
CA HIS A 219 -17.16 8.39 -2.27
C HIS A 219 -17.54 9.64 -1.50
N ARG A 220 -18.37 10.47 -2.14
CA ARG A 220 -19.03 11.70 -1.65
C ARG A 220 -19.04 11.77 -0.11
N GLY A 221 -18.04 12.40 0.52
CA GLY A 221 -17.98 12.67 1.96
C GLY A 221 -17.17 11.70 2.85
N VAL A 222 -16.86 10.48 2.39
CA VAL A 222 -16.10 9.47 3.19
C VAL A 222 -14.67 9.94 3.41
N ARG A 223 -14.02 10.43 2.36
CA ARG A 223 -12.61 10.89 2.42
C ARG A 223 -12.46 12.01 3.45
N GLU A 224 -13.40 12.93 3.48
CA GLU A 224 -13.44 14.07 4.39
C GLU A 224 -13.65 13.63 5.83
N ASP A 225 -14.50 12.61 6.05
CA ASP A 225 -14.70 12.03 7.38
C ASP A 225 -13.44 11.30 7.88
N VAL A 226 -12.75 10.56 7.01
CA VAL A 226 -11.45 9.94 7.30
C VAL A 226 -10.41 11.01 7.63
N ILE A 227 -10.27 12.05 6.81
CA ILE A 227 -9.30 13.13 7.04
C ILE A 227 -9.60 13.86 8.36
N ARG A 228 -10.87 14.16 8.65
CA ARG A 228 -11.27 14.82 9.91
C ARG A 228 -10.96 13.93 11.12
N PHE A 229 -11.26 12.64 11.03
CA PHE A 229 -10.98 11.71 12.12
C PHE A 229 -9.47 11.53 12.33
N TYR A 230 -8.70 11.39 11.25
CA TYR A 230 -7.25 11.32 11.29
C TYR A 230 -6.62 12.59 11.89
N ALA A 231 -7.09 13.79 11.50
CA ALA A 231 -6.63 15.05 12.06
C ALA A 231 -6.85 15.14 13.59
N ARG A 232 -8.01 14.66 14.08
CA ARG A 232 -8.27 14.58 15.53
C ARG A 232 -7.32 13.63 16.24
N ASN A 233 -7.03 12.47 15.64
CA ASN A 233 -6.10 11.50 16.22
C ASN A 233 -4.65 12.03 16.25
N LEU A 234 -4.21 12.75 15.21
CA LEU A 234 -2.94 13.45 15.22
C LEU A 234 -2.89 14.48 16.37
N GLU A 235 -3.91 15.34 16.49
CA GLU A 235 -3.95 16.39 17.53
C GLU A 235 -3.94 15.79 18.94
N GLN A 236 -4.67 14.70 19.18
CA GLN A 236 -4.67 13.96 20.45
C GLN A 236 -3.29 13.42 20.85
N HIS A 237 -2.41 13.18 19.88
CA HIS A 237 -1.05 12.69 20.11
C HIS A 237 0.01 13.78 19.91
N GLY A 238 -0.39 15.07 19.90
CA GLY A 238 0.54 16.20 19.82
C GLY A 238 1.08 16.49 18.41
N HIS A 239 0.47 15.91 17.38
CA HIS A 239 0.83 16.13 15.98
C HIS A 239 -0.13 17.10 15.29
N ARG A 240 0.34 17.74 14.23
CA ARG A 240 -0.47 18.63 13.39
C ARG A 240 -0.58 18.04 11.99
N ILE A 241 -1.81 17.95 11.48
CA ILE A 241 -2.03 17.54 10.10
C ILE A 241 -1.43 18.56 9.13
N THR A 242 -0.82 18.04 8.07
CA THR A 242 -0.20 18.80 6.99
C THR A 242 -0.53 18.12 5.67
N PRO A 243 -0.38 18.81 4.53
CA PRO A 243 -0.60 18.18 3.24
C PRO A 243 0.32 16.99 2.92
N ASP A 244 1.47 16.87 3.58
CA ASP A 244 2.37 15.73 3.44
C ASP A 244 1.93 14.49 4.23
N HIS A 245 0.88 14.59 5.05
CA HIS A 245 0.26 13.44 5.67
C HIS A 245 -0.77 12.74 4.76
N LEU A 246 -1.18 13.39 3.67
CA LEU A 246 -2.26 12.89 2.81
C LEU A 246 -1.72 12.54 1.43
N VAL A 247 -2.08 11.35 0.97
CA VAL A 247 -1.76 10.83 -0.36
C VAL A 247 -3.08 10.55 -1.07
N ILE A 248 -3.40 11.23 -2.17
CA ILE A 248 -4.58 10.90 -2.97
C ILE A 248 -4.24 9.80 -3.98
N GLN A 249 -5.21 8.95 -4.31
CA GLN A 249 -5.08 7.97 -5.39
C GLN A 249 -5.99 8.35 -6.55
N ALA A 250 -5.50 8.20 -7.77
CA ALA A 250 -6.28 8.42 -8.97
C ALA A 250 -5.92 7.43 -10.09
N ASP A 251 -6.94 6.97 -10.82
CA ASP A 251 -6.74 6.25 -12.08
C ASP A 251 -6.70 7.30 -13.20
N VAL A 252 -5.56 7.40 -13.91
CA VAL A 252 -5.29 8.49 -14.87
C VAL A 252 -5.22 7.94 -16.29
N TYR A 253 -5.80 8.67 -17.24
CA TYR A 253 -5.66 8.36 -18.66
C TYR A 253 -5.62 9.64 -19.51
N VAL A 254 -4.49 9.88 -20.18
CA VAL A 254 -4.30 11.05 -21.05
C VAL A 254 -4.59 10.68 -22.50
N ALA A 255 -5.50 11.40 -23.14
CA ALA A 255 -5.94 11.21 -24.52
C ALA A 255 -6.26 12.57 -25.18
N ASP A 256 -6.57 12.60 -26.46
CA ASP A 256 -6.90 13.86 -27.16
C ASP A 256 -8.34 14.34 -26.87
N SER A 257 -9.14 13.50 -26.22
CA SER A 257 -10.48 13.83 -25.75
C SER A 257 -10.93 12.87 -24.64
N LYS A 258 -11.89 13.29 -23.81
CA LYS A 258 -12.58 12.41 -22.85
C LYS A 258 -13.12 11.15 -23.52
N ASP A 259 -13.75 11.31 -24.67
CA ASP A 259 -14.35 10.21 -25.42
C ASP A 259 -13.32 9.17 -25.87
N GLN A 260 -12.13 9.61 -26.31
CA GLN A 260 -11.02 8.71 -26.59
C GLN A 260 -10.53 8.01 -25.32
N ALA A 261 -10.33 8.75 -24.23
CA ALA A 261 -9.88 8.18 -22.96
C ALA A 261 -10.82 7.06 -22.49
N VAL A 262 -12.13 7.30 -22.53
CA VAL A 262 -13.14 6.28 -22.19
C VAL A 262 -13.03 5.07 -23.11
N ARG A 263 -13.00 5.27 -24.43
CA ARG A 263 -12.94 4.15 -25.40
C ARG A 263 -11.73 3.25 -25.16
N GLU A 264 -10.58 3.85 -24.87
CA GLU A 264 -9.32 3.11 -24.70
C GLU A 264 -9.18 2.49 -23.30
N ALA A 265 -9.50 3.23 -22.24
CA ALA A 265 -9.25 2.78 -20.86
C ALA A 265 -10.38 1.90 -20.29
N ALA A 266 -11.64 2.13 -20.68
CA ALA A 266 -12.79 1.45 -20.07
C ALA A 266 -12.75 -0.08 -20.17
N PRO A 267 -12.37 -0.72 -21.30
CA PRO A 267 -12.30 -2.19 -21.38
C PRO A 267 -11.38 -2.80 -20.31
N TYR A 268 -10.24 -2.16 -20.05
CA TYR A 268 -9.26 -2.65 -19.08
C TYR A 268 -9.69 -2.39 -17.63
N THR A 269 -10.34 -1.25 -17.36
CA THR A 269 -10.93 -0.95 -16.06
C THR A 269 -12.09 -1.89 -15.73
N LEU A 270 -12.94 -2.21 -16.71
CA LEU A 270 -13.99 -3.22 -16.57
C LEU A 270 -13.40 -4.61 -16.32
N TYR A 271 -12.43 -5.03 -17.12
CA TYR A 271 -11.75 -6.31 -16.94
C TYR A 271 -11.19 -6.42 -15.52
N PHE A 272 -10.46 -5.41 -15.07
CA PHE A 272 -9.88 -5.38 -13.74
C PHE A 272 -10.94 -5.49 -12.63
N ASN A 273 -11.96 -4.61 -12.66
CA ASN A 273 -12.97 -4.55 -11.60
C ASN A 273 -13.82 -5.83 -11.55
N ARG A 274 -14.25 -6.31 -12.71
CA ARG A 274 -15.16 -7.47 -12.85
C ARG A 274 -14.45 -8.82 -12.74
N THR A 275 -13.14 -8.86 -12.93
CA THR A 275 -12.40 -10.13 -13.02
C THR A 275 -11.34 -10.23 -11.95
N LEU A 276 -10.32 -9.38 -12.02
CA LEU A 276 -9.16 -9.49 -11.17
C LEU A 276 -9.45 -9.08 -9.73
N PHE A 277 -10.07 -7.91 -9.54
CA PHE A 277 -10.42 -7.40 -8.20
C PHE A 277 -11.51 -8.24 -7.53
N SER A 278 -12.33 -8.94 -8.33
CA SER A 278 -13.42 -9.79 -7.84
C SER A 278 -12.97 -11.20 -7.46
N HIS A 279 -11.87 -11.69 -8.04
CA HIS A 279 -11.43 -13.08 -7.93
C HIS A 279 -10.81 -13.41 -6.56
N GLY A 280 -11.35 -14.43 -5.90
CA GLY A 280 -10.84 -14.95 -4.61
C GLY A 280 -11.05 -14.01 -3.43
N ASN A 281 -11.45 -12.78 -3.70
CA ASN A 281 -11.80 -11.77 -2.72
C ASN A 281 -13.15 -12.17 -2.11
N ILE A 282 -13.08 -13.09 -1.14
CA ILE A 282 -14.21 -13.72 -0.44
C ILE A 282 -15.39 -12.78 -0.42
N THR A 283 -16.35 -13.11 -1.28
CA THR A 283 -17.69 -12.58 -1.28
C THR A 283 -18.27 -12.88 0.08
N GLU A 284 -18.22 -11.90 0.96
CA GLU A 284 -19.31 -11.46 1.83
C GLU A 284 -18.72 -10.69 3.01
N ARG A 285 -19.13 -9.43 3.15
CA ARG A 285 -18.93 -8.64 4.37
C ARG A 285 -19.42 -9.40 5.61
N ASN A 286 -20.46 -10.21 5.46
CA ASN A 286 -21.01 -11.05 6.51
C ASN A 286 -19.97 -12.05 7.03
N LEU A 287 -19.19 -12.69 6.15
CA LEU A 287 -18.12 -13.59 6.56
C LEU A 287 -16.95 -12.85 7.22
N GLN A 288 -16.66 -11.62 6.80
CA GLN A 288 -15.62 -10.78 7.41
C GLN A 288 -16.01 -10.24 8.80
N ALA A 289 -17.29 -9.91 8.98
CA ALA A 289 -17.83 -9.51 10.28
C ALA A 289 -17.94 -10.72 11.23
N GLN A 290 -18.37 -11.88 10.71
CA GLN A 290 -18.43 -13.14 11.46
C GLN A 290 -17.02 -13.66 11.84
N SER A 291 -15.99 -13.40 11.02
CA SER A 291 -14.60 -13.75 11.33
C SER A 291 -13.90 -12.77 12.29
N GLY A 292 -14.55 -11.66 12.65
CA GLY A 292 -13.96 -10.61 13.50
C GLY A 292 -12.91 -9.74 12.81
N TYR A 293 -12.79 -9.77 11.49
CA TYR A 293 -11.79 -8.99 10.73
C TYR A 293 -12.05 -7.48 10.75
N VAL A 294 -13.33 -7.11 10.73
CA VAL A 294 -13.84 -5.75 10.85
C VAL A 294 -14.69 -5.69 12.10
N ALA A 295 -14.33 -4.84 13.06
CA ALA A 295 -15.14 -4.63 14.26
C ALA A 295 -16.45 -3.93 13.88
N SER A 296 -17.51 -4.17 14.67
CA SER A 296 -18.81 -3.51 14.46
C SER A 296 -18.70 -1.98 14.54
N THR A 297 -17.71 -1.46 15.25
CA THR A 297 -17.41 -0.03 15.46
C THR A 297 -16.40 0.54 14.47
N SER A 298 -15.85 -0.25 13.52
CA SER A 298 -14.77 0.19 12.63
C SER A 298 -15.13 1.37 11.71
N HIS A 299 -16.41 1.77 11.65
CA HIS A 299 -16.92 2.87 10.83
C HIS A 299 -17.76 3.89 11.62
N ASP A 300 -17.79 3.84 12.95
CA ASP A 300 -18.64 4.71 13.78
C ASP A 300 -18.29 6.20 13.70
N TYR A 301 -17.08 6.52 13.24
CA TYR A 301 -16.60 7.89 13.02
C TYR A 301 -17.11 8.52 11.72
N LEU A 302 -17.64 7.71 10.80
CA LEU A 302 -18.25 8.20 9.56
C LEU A 302 -19.62 8.80 9.87
N ARG A 303 -19.99 9.85 9.13
CA ARG A 303 -21.38 10.34 9.18
C ARG A 303 -22.33 9.24 8.68
N PRO A 304 -23.55 9.10 9.25
CA PRO A 304 -24.47 8.00 8.91
C PRO A 304 -24.75 7.84 7.41
N GLU A 305 -24.87 8.96 6.69
CA GLU A 305 -25.10 9.00 5.24
C GLU A 305 -23.92 8.46 4.41
N HIS A 306 -22.70 8.41 4.98
CA HIS A 306 -21.51 7.92 4.32
C HIS A 306 -21.21 6.44 4.57
N VAL A 307 -21.77 5.87 5.64
CA VAL A 307 -21.55 4.48 6.03
C VAL A 307 -21.90 3.54 4.87
N GLN A 308 -22.98 3.78 4.13
CA GLN A 308 -23.40 2.97 2.97
C GLN A 308 -22.39 2.88 1.82
N PHE A 309 -21.44 3.82 1.72
CA PHE A 309 -20.43 3.82 0.66
C PHE A 309 -19.21 2.98 1.01
N VAL A 310 -18.86 2.91 2.28
CA VAL A 310 -17.81 2.02 2.79
C VAL A 310 -18.35 0.59 2.99
N SER A 311 -19.64 0.51 3.28
CA SER A 311 -20.30 -0.71 3.70
C SER A 311 -21.05 -1.43 2.57
N GLY A 312 -21.01 -0.88 1.35
CA GLY A 312 -21.59 -1.45 0.13
C GLY A 312 -20.89 -2.72 -0.34
N SER A 313 -21.63 -3.60 -1.02
CA SER A 313 -21.14 -4.88 -1.54
C SER A 313 -20.12 -4.66 -2.66
N ARG A 314 -19.03 -5.45 -2.66
CA ARG A 314 -18.05 -5.51 -3.77
C ARG A 314 -18.71 -5.89 -5.11
N GLU A 315 -19.96 -6.36 -5.08
CA GLU A 315 -20.84 -6.53 -6.23
C GLU A 315 -20.94 -5.29 -7.12
N ARG A 316 -20.81 -4.07 -6.58
CA ARG A 316 -20.78 -2.85 -7.40
C ARG A 316 -19.64 -2.85 -8.41
N TYR A 317 -18.48 -3.39 -8.05
CA TYR A 317 -17.34 -3.51 -8.98
C TYR A 317 -17.59 -4.59 -10.04
N ARG A 318 -18.32 -5.66 -9.69
CA ARG A 318 -18.74 -6.73 -10.63
C ARG A 318 -19.82 -6.27 -11.59
N GLY A 319 -20.77 -5.48 -11.11
CA GLY A 319 -21.89 -4.94 -11.88
C GLY A 319 -21.56 -3.69 -12.68
N LEU A 320 -20.36 -3.12 -12.55
CA LEU A 320 -19.97 -1.89 -13.22
C LEU A 320 -20.12 -2.03 -14.74
N THR A 321 -20.87 -1.14 -15.41
CA THR A 321 -21.10 -1.16 -16.86
C THR A 321 -20.21 -0.16 -17.60
N LEU A 322 -20.16 -0.23 -18.93
CA LEU A 322 -19.47 0.79 -19.74
C LEU A 322 -20.08 2.18 -19.53
N GLU A 323 -21.40 2.27 -19.42
CA GLU A 323 -22.12 3.50 -19.07
C GLU A 323 -21.72 3.99 -17.67
N GLY A 324 -21.67 3.09 -16.68
CA GLY A 324 -21.16 3.44 -15.35
C GLY A 324 -19.71 3.93 -15.35
N ILE A 325 -18.84 3.39 -16.23
CA ILE A 325 -17.50 3.94 -16.42
C ILE A 325 -17.53 5.32 -17.07
N ARG A 326 -18.40 5.56 -18.06
CA ARG A 326 -18.55 6.89 -18.68
C ARG A 326 -18.93 7.93 -17.63
N GLU A 327 -19.93 7.64 -16.80
CA GLU A 327 -20.35 8.52 -15.70
C GLU A 327 -19.22 8.77 -14.68
N GLN A 328 -18.44 7.73 -14.35
CA GLN A 328 -17.31 7.86 -13.45
C GLN A 328 -16.16 8.67 -14.07
N ALA A 329 -15.90 8.51 -15.37
CA ALA A 329 -14.84 9.18 -16.10
C ALA A 329 -15.02 10.72 -16.13
N GLU A 330 -16.25 11.22 -15.96
CA GLU A 330 -16.53 12.64 -15.76
C GLU A 330 -15.87 13.23 -14.51
N HIS A 331 -15.55 12.38 -13.53
CA HIS A 331 -14.95 12.78 -12.26
C HIS A 331 -13.51 12.28 -12.09
N MET A 332 -13.04 11.45 -13.03
CA MET A 332 -11.67 10.92 -13.06
C MET A 332 -10.77 11.83 -13.90
N PRO A 333 -9.45 11.83 -13.65
CA PRO A 333 -8.46 12.47 -14.51
C PRO A 333 -8.25 11.67 -15.80
N TRP A 334 -9.30 11.57 -16.61
CA TRP A 334 -9.33 10.93 -17.93
C TRP A 334 -9.65 11.99 -18.99
N GLY A 335 -8.91 12.06 -20.09
CA GLY A 335 -9.19 13.01 -21.17
C GLY A 335 -7.96 13.80 -21.58
N THR A 336 -8.17 15.05 -22.00
CA THR A 336 -7.08 15.95 -22.41
C THR A 336 -6.10 16.23 -21.27
N PRO A 337 -4.85 16.62 -21.55
CA PRO A 337 -3.90 17.01 -20.51
C PRO A 337 -4.42 18.09 -19.57
N ASP A 338 -5.18 19.06 -20.10
CA ASP A 338 -5.78 20.13 -19.30
C ASP A 338 -6.81 19.59 -18.31
N GLU A 339 -7.73 18.74 -18.78
CA GLU A 339 -8.71 18.07 -17.91
C GLU A 339 -8.02 17.22 -16.85
N VAL A 340 -6.97 16.47 -17.23
CA VAL A 340 -6.20 15.63 -16.30
C VAL A 340 -5.55 16.47 -15.20
N VAL A 341 -4.88 17.58 -15.57
CA VAL A 341 -4.26 18.51 -14.62
C VAL A 341 -5.31 19.12 -13.69
N GLU A 342 -6.41 19.63 -14.24
CA GLU A 342 -7.50 20.24 -13.46
C GLU A 342 -8.06 19.25 -12.44
N ARG A 343 -8.32 18.00 -12.84
CA ARG A 343 -8.89 16.98 -11.95
C ARG A 343 -7.93 16.56 -10.85
N ILE A 344 -6.64 16.42 -11.16
CA ILE A 344 -5.61 16.11 -10.15
C ILE A 344 -5.50 17.26 -9.14
N ILE A 345 -5.39 18.50 -9.62
CA ILE A 345 -5.26 19.69 -8.77
C ILE A 345 -6.50 19.87 -7.89
N SER A 346 -7.70 19.77 -8.48
CA SER A 346 -8.97 19.88 -7.75
C SER A 346 -9.07 18.81 -6.65
N ALA A 347 -8.73 17.56 -6.95
CA ALA A 347 -8.74 16.49 -5.95
C ALA A 347 -7.73 16.73 -4.82
N ALA A 348 -6.55 17.28 -5.15
CA ALA A 348 -5.52 17.59 -4.18
C ALA A 348 -5.88 18.76 -3.27
N ASP A 349 -6.41 19.86 -3.82
CA ASP A 349 -6.88 21.01 -3.06
C ASP A 349 -8.03 20.64 -2.13
N HIS A 350 -8.98 19.86 -2.65
CA HIS A 350 -10.13 19.41 -1.88
C HIS A 350 -9.72 18.52 -0.70
N ALA A 351 -8.82 17.57 -0.94
CA ALA A 351 -8.30 16.71 0.12
C ALA A 351 -7.32 17.45 1.05
N GLY A 352 -6.65 18.48 0.57
CA GLY A 352 -5.51 19.08 1.25
C GLY A 352 -4.23 18.24 1.13
N ALA A 353 -3.98 17.59 -0.01
CA ALA A 353 -2.89 16.61 -0.18
C ALA A 353 -1.78 17.12 -1.11
N ASN A 354 -0.51 16.90 -0.74
CA ASN A 354 0.65 17.24 -1.58
C ASN A 354 1.28 16.02 -2.27
N GLN A 355 0.67 14.85 -2.13
CA GLN A 355 1.14 13.60 -2.71
C GLN A 355 0.00 12.93 -3.46
N ILE A 356 0.32 12.37 -4.63
CA ILE A 356 -0.61 11.57 -5.42
C ILE A 356 0.05 10.27 -5.85
N THR A 357 -0.74 9.19 -5.79
CA THR A 357 -0.47 7.93 -6.48
C THR A 357 -1.36 7.85 -7.70
N VAL A 358 -0.77 7.64 -8.88
CA VAL A 358 -1.49 7.50 -10.14
C VAL A 358 -1.39 6.07 -10.64
N SER A 359 -2.52 5.45 -10.99
CA SER A 359 -2.52 4.19 -11.73
C SER A 359 -2.55 4.53 -13.22
N LEU A 360 -1.55 4.08 -13.96
CA LEU A 360 -1.45 4.25 -15.43
C LEU A 360 -1.58 2.92 -16.18
N ASN A 361 -1.57 1.80 -15.46
CA ASN A 361 -1.81 0.45 -15.97
C ASN A 361 -3.04 -0.15 -15.29
N ARG A 362 -3.80 -0.97 -16.01
CA ARG A 362 -5.00 -1.63 -15.48
C ARG A 362 -5.20 -3.00 -16.12
N GLY A 363 -5.24 -4.04 -15.30
CA GLY A 363 -5.49 -5.41 -15.77
C GLY A 363 -4.55 -5.84 -16.91
N ALA A 364 -5.08 -6.40 -17.98
CA ALA A 364 -4.29 -6.89 -19.12
C ALA A 364 -4.06 -5.79 -20.19
N MET A 365 -3.86 -4.54 -19.78
CA MET A 365 -3.52 -3.45 -20.70
C MET A 365 -2.19 -3.73 -21.44
N PRO A 366 -2.10 -3.55 -22.76
CA PRO A 366 -0.86 -3.74 -23.50
C PRO A 366 0.28 -2.86 -22.98
N HIS A 367 1.50 -3.41 -22.91
CA HIS A 367 2.67 -2.69 -22.43
C HIS A 367 2.96 -1.41 -23.23
N GLU A 368 2.78 -1.43 -24.55
CA GLU A 368 2.95 -0.23 -25.38
C GLU A 368 2.01 0.92 -25.01
N MET A 369 0.77 0.60 -24.60
CA MET A 369 -0.21 1.56 -24.14
C MET A 369 0.17 2.09 -22.75
N PHE A 370 0.66 1.23 -21.84
CA PHE A 370 1.20 1.67 -20.55
C PHE A 370 2.39 2.61 -20.72
N MET A 371 3.37 2.25 -21.57
CA MET A 371 4.53 3.08 -21.88
C MET A 371 4.13 4.40 -22.54
N HIS A 372 3.13 4.39 -23.41
CA HIS A 372 2.59 5.62 -24.00
C HIS A 372 1.99 6.53 -22.92
N GLN A 373 1.17 6.00 -22.01
CA GLN A 373 0.57 6.77 -20.91
C GLN A 373 1.63 7.34 -19.95
N ILE A 374 2.69 6.58 -19.63
CA ILE A 374 3.84 7.08 -18.86
C ILE A 374 4.48 8.28 -19.56
N ARG A 375 4.85 8.14 -20.83
CA ARG A 375 5.54 9.21 -21.57
C ARG A 375 4.66 10.43 -21.75
N ARG A 376 3.39 10.22 -22.07
CA ARG A 376 2.43 11.30 -22.32
C ARG A 376 2.13 12.09 -21.05
N LEU A 377 1.87 11.40 -19.93
CA LEU A 377 1.69 12.07 -18.64
C LEU A 377 2.95 12.87 -18.26
N ALA A 378 4.15 12.29 -18.43
CA ALA A 378 5.41 12.98 -18.14
C ALA A 378 5.64 14.22 -19.01
N ALA A 379 5.23 14.21 -20.27
CA ALA A 379 5.42 15.32 -21.19
C ALA A 379 4.38 16.44 -20.98
N GLU A 380 3.11 16.08 -20.79
CA GLU A 380 1.98 17.03 -20.93
C GLU A 380 1.35 17.42 -19.59
N VAL A 381 1.53 16.63 -18.53
CA VAL A 381 0.87 16.80 -17.23
C VAL A 381 1.87 17.02 -16.10
N LEU A 382 2.87 16.15 -15.98
CA LEU A 382 3.84 16.15 -14.89
C LEU A 382 4.55 17.52 -14.68
N PRO A 383 4.94 18.29 -15.71
CA PRO A 383 5.60 19.58 -15.52
C PRO A 383 4.70 20.66 -14.87
N ARG A 384 3.37 20.45 -14.91
CA ARG A 384 2.36 21.41 -14.44
C ARG A 384 1.96 21.19 -12.97
N LEU A 385 2.17 19.98 -12.44
CA LEU A 385 1.76 19.61 -11.07
C LEU A 385 2.69 20.15 -9.95
N PRO A 386 4.02 20.25 -10.13
CA PRO A 386 4.93 20.75 -9.09
C PRO A 386 4.67 22.19 -8.68
N ALA A 387 4.25 23.04 -9.63
CA ALA A 387 3.91 24.44 -9.39
C ALA A 387 2.74 24.61 -8.41
N HIS A 388 1.85 23.61 -8.35
CA HIS A 388 0.72 23.60 -7.43
C HIS A 388 1.14 23.06 -6.06
N GLN A 389 1.15 23.94 -5.06
CA GLN A 389 1.42 23.60 -3.67
C GLN A 389 0.18 23.79 -2.82
N VAL A 390 -0.33 22.68 -2.29
CA VAL A 390 -1.41 22.70 -1.32
C VAL A 390 -0.81 23.07 0.03
N THR A 391 -1.36 24.10 0.67
CA THR A 391 -0.80 24.66 1.93
C THR A 391 -1.69 24.39 3.15
N ARG A 392 -2.89 23.86 2.95
CA ARG A 392 -3.91 23.68 4.00
C ARG A 392 -4.64 22.37 3.80
N VAL A 393 -5.25 21.87 4.88
CA VAL A 393 -6.13 20.71 4.85
C VAL A 393 -7.56 21.16 5.16
N PRO A 394 -8.42 21.36 4.14
CA PRO A 394 -9.74 21.97 4.35
C PRO A 394 -10.60 21.21 5.35
N ALA A 395 -10.69 19.88 5.22
CA ALA A 395 -11.49 19.04 6.11
C ALA A 395 -11.03 19.04 7.58
N ALA A 396 -9.79 19.48 7.85
CA ALA A 396 -9.23 19.62 9.19
C ALA A 396 -9.25 21.06 9.72
N SER A 397 -9.60 22.04 8.89
CA SER A 397 -9.75 23.43 9.31
C SER A 397 -10.99 23.51 10.20
N ARG A 398 -10.81 23.88 11.48
CA ARG A 398 -11.84 23.90 12.52
C ARG A 398 -13.19 24.39 11.96
N VAL A 399 -14.22 23.54 12.06
CA VAL A 399 -15.61 24.03 12.14
C VAL A 399 -15.62 25.04 13.28
N GLY A 400 -15.88 26.30 12.96
CA GLY A 400 -15.79 27.41 13.90
C GLY A 400 -16.55 27.13 15.19
N ALA A 401 -15.90 27.42 16.31
CA ALA A 401 -16.52 27.86 17.56
C ALA A 401 -17.94 27.33 17.85
N TYR A 402 -18.08 26.06 18.23
CA TYR A 402 -19.16 25.73 19.16
C TYR A 402 -18.74 26.29 20.51
N ARG A 403 -19.10 27.57 20.75
CA ARG A 403 -19.14 28.12 22.10
C ARG A 403 -19.93 27.12 22.93
N SER A 404 -19.30 26.57 23.96
CA SER A 404 -19.98 25.80 24.99
C SER A 404 -21.05 26.69 25.61
N GLY A 405 -22.27 26.63 25.08
CA GLY A 405 -23.46 27.11 25.75
C GLY A 405 -23.67 26.23 26.97
N ARG A 406 -23.03 26.60 28.10
CA ARG A 406 -23.45 26.13 29.41
C ARG A 406 -24.82 26.74 29.66
N SER A 407 -25.88 26.01 29.31
CA SER A 407 -27.19 26.19 29.93
C SER A 407 -27.10 25.64 31.35
N SER A 408 -26.58 26.44 32.29
CA SER A 408 -26.70 26.15 33.71
C SER A 408 -28.13 26.48 34.16
N GLY A 409 -29.03 25.51 34.01
CA GLY A 409 -30.28 25.48 34.75
C GLY A 409 -29.97 25.23 36.23
N GLY A 410 -29.83 26.31 37.00
CA GLY A 410 -29.66 26.26 38.44
C GLY A 410 -30.53 27.32 39.09
N ARG A 411 -31.68 26.89 39.62
CA ARG A 411 -32.52 27.71 40.50
C ARG A 411 -31.69 28.12 41.71
N ARG A 412 -31.69 29.42 42.04
CA ARG A 412 -31.59 29.94 43.41
C ARG A 412 -32.09 31.38 43.44
N HIS A 413 -33.05 31.61 44.33
CA HIS A 413 -33.57 32.91 44.74
C HIS A 413 -32.48 33.78 45.39
N GLY A 414 -32.65 35.10 45.33
CA GLY A 414 -32.09 35.99 46.36
C GLY A 414 -31.49 37.30 45.84
N CYS A 415 -32.26 38.35 46.01
CA CYS A 415 -32.04 39.80 45.90
C CYS A 415 -30.64 40.42 46.14
N CYS A 416 -30.47 41.56 45.45
CA CYS A 416 -29.88 42.84 45.90
C CYS A 416 -28.42 42.87 46.41
N ASP A 417 -27.53 43.54 45.67
CA ASP A 417 -27.14 44.94 45.94
C ASP A 417 -25.92 45.37 45.09
N SER A 418 -26.01 46.59 44.56
CA SER A 418 -24.88 47.42 44.08
C SER A 418 -24.36 48.25 45.27
N PRO A 419 -23.22 49.00 45.26
CA PRO A 419 -22.67 49.71 44.08
C PRO A 419 -21.13 50.02 44.05
N LEU A 420 -20.69 50.68 42.96
CA LEU A 420 -19.74 51.82 42.86
C LEU A 420 -18.43 51.76 43.71
N SER A 421 -17.18 51.86 43.22
CA SER A 421 -16.63 52.95 42.37
C SER A 421 -15.07 53.06 42.41
N TRP A 422 -14.51 53.87 41.48
CA TRP A 422 -13.23 54.65 41.44
C TRP A 422 -11.81 53.98 41.34
N HIS A 423 -11.25 54.00 40.12
CA HIS A 423 -10.07 54.76 39.61
C HIS A 423 -8.64 54.87 40.28
N TRP A 424 -7.61 54.73 39.39
CA TRP A 424 -6.19 55.26 39.34
C TRP A 424 -5.01 54.43 40.00
N PRO A 425 -3.69 54.71 39.75
CA PRO A 425 -2.84 54.13 38.68
C PRO A 425 -1.40 53.70 39.10
N CYS A 426 -0.57 53.28 38.12
CA CYS A 426 0.91 53.37 38.01
C CYS A 426 1.84 53.11 39.22
N CYS A 427 2.79 52.17 39.06
CA CYS A 427 4.26 52.42 39.18
C CYS A 427 5.10 51.15 38.92
N SER A 428 6.28 51.34 38.29
CA SER A 428 7.41 50.38 38.23
C SER A 428 8.23 50.41 39.55
N PRO A 429 9.18 49.47 39.75
CA PRO A 429 10.60 49.88 39.69
C PRO A 429 11.61 48.79 39.22
N ARG A 430 12.88 49.22 39.05
CA ARG A 430 14.08 48.48 38.58
C ARG A 430 14.98 47.96 39.73
N ALA A 431 15.70 46.85 39.41
CA ALA A 431 17.13 46.49 39.65
C ALA A 431 17.72 46.21 41.05
N ALA A 432 18.46 45.07 41.19
CA ALA A 432 19.93 44.98 41.44
C ALA A 432 20.44 43.52 41.71
N ALA A 433 21.77 43.33 41.59
CA ALA A 433 22.65 42.17 41.90
C ALA A 433 22.85 41.11 40.79
N GLY A 434 24.04 40.56 40.49
CA GLY A 434 25.41 40.63 41.00
C GLY A 434 26.25 39.53 40.32
N VAL A 435 27.54 39.78 40.05
CA VAL A 435 28.44 39.02 39.13
C VAL A 435 29.21 37.88 39.82
N VAL A 436 29.36 36.71 39.18
CA VAL A 436 30.52 35.78 39.30
C VAL A 436 30.78 35.11 37.93
N ALA A 437 32.06 34.97 37.54
CA ALA A 437 32.50 34.54 36.20
C ALA A 437 33.30 33.20 36.19
N LEU A 438 33.17 32.49 35.06
CA LEU A 438 34.08 31.52 34.38
C LEU A 438 34.20 30.06 34.92
N PRO A 439 34.59 29.05 34.09
CA PRO A 439 35.22 29.16 32.76
C PRO A 439 34.61 28.38 31.58
N ARG A 440 35.04 28.82 30.38
CA ARG A 440 34.81 28.27 29.04
C ARG A 440 35.26 26.80 28.92
N ARG A 441 34.43 25.96 28.28
CA ARG A 441 34.85 24.70 27.68
C ARG A 441 34.78 24.76 26.16
N VAL A 442 35.84 24.24 25.57
CA VAL A 442 36.20 24.14 24.16
C VAL A 442 35.18 23.27 23.41
N VAL A 443 34.60 23.78 22.33
CA VAL A 443 33.82 23.00 21.37
C VAL A 443 34.76 22.57 20.24
N HIS A 444 35.15 21.30 20.21
CA HIS A 444 35.76 20.69 19.04
C HIS A 444 34.71 20.53 17.94
N GLN A 445 34.85 21.28 16.84
CA GLN A 445 34.17 21.01 15.58
C GLN A 445 34.83 19.79 14.92
N LEU A 446 34.17 18.64 14.94
CA LEU A 446 34.50 17.51 14.06
C LEU A 446 33.59 17.60 12.82
N ARG A 447 34.17 18.00 11.68
CA ARG A 447 33.58 17.82 10.36
C ARG A 447 33.95 16.42 9.85
N PRO A 448 33.01 15.57 9.43
CA PRO A 448 33.37 14.37 8.69
C PRO A 448 33.48 14.71 7.20
N SER A 449 34.70 14.95 6.72
CA SER A 449 35.00 14.92 5.29
C SER A 449 35.30 13.48 4.86
N TRP A 450 34.27 12.72 4.49
CA TRP A 450 34.46 11.44 3.83
C TRP A 450 34.45 11.64 2.32
N ARG A 451 35.61 11.49 1.67
CA ARG A 451 35.73 11.38 0.20
C ARG A 451 35.96 9.90 -0.14
N PRO A 452 35.20 9.31 -1.08
CA PRO A 452 35.44 7.94 -1.50
C PRO A 452 36.78 7.84 -2.27
N PRO A 453 37.53 6.74 -2.14
CA PRO A 453 38.75 6.54 -2.91
C PRO A 453 38.42 6.33 -4.40
N ARG A 454 39.16 7.02 -5.28
CA ARG A 454 39.08 6.82 -6.74
C ARG A 454 39.55 5.41 -7.08
N LEU A 455 38.63 4.55 -7.51
CA LEU A 455 38.94 3.25 -8.10
C LEU A 455 39.71 3.46 -9.42
N ARG A 456 40.92 2.90 -9.51
CA ARG A 456 41.67 2.81 -10.77
C ARG A 456 40.95 1.85 -11.72
N PRO A 457 40.87 2.13 -13.03
CA PRO A 457 40.22 1.23 -13.97
C PRO A 457 41.03 -0.06 -14.15
N VAL A 458 40.39 -1.19 -13.90
CA VAL A 458 40.90 -2.52 -14.21
C VAL A 458 40.97 -2.68 -15.74
N ARG A 459 42.15 -3.00 -16.26
CA ARG A 459 42.38 -3.32 -17.67
C ARG A 459 41.51 -4.51 -18.09
N LYS A 460 40.63 -4.32 -19.09
CA LYS A 460 39.88 -5.40 -19.75
C LYS A 460 40.87 -6.37 -20.42
N ALA A 461 40.96 -7.59 -19.91
CA ALA A 461 41.57 -8.70 -20.63
C ALA A 461 40.66 -9.10 -21.80
N ARG A 462 41.13 -8.92 -23.03
CA ARG A 462 40.49 -9.44 -24.24
C ARG A 462 40.56 -10.98 -24.22
N ARG A 463 39.42 -11.66 -24.11
CA ARG A 463 39.32 -13.09 -24.44
C ARG A 463 39.01 -13.24 -25.93
N HIS A 464 39.90 -13.94 -26.63
CA HIS A 464 39.71 -14.40 -27.99
C HIS A 464 38.47 -15.31 -28.09
N GLN A 465 37.55 -14.98 -29.00
CA GLN A 465 36.52 -15.90 -29.48
C GLN A 465 37.12 -16.76 -30.61
N GLN A 466 37.05 -18.09 -30.47
CA GLN A 466 37.18 -19.03 -31.58
C GLN A 466 35.77 -19.50 -31.98
N PRO A 467 35.46 -19.67 -33.29
CA PRO A 467 34.14 -20.06 -33.73
C PRO A 467 33.96 -21.60 -33.74
N LEU A 468 32.87 -22.06 -33.09
CA LEU A 468 32.42 -23.45 -33.16
C LEU A 468 31.72 -23.72 -34.50
N ARG A 469 32.27 -24.65 -35.29
CA ARG A 469 31.71 -25.14 -36.54
C ARG A 469 30.46 -25.99 -36.31
N SER A 470 29.44 -25.72 -37.12
CA SER A 470 28.20 -26.46 -37.27
C SER A 470 28.41 -27.92 -37.73
N ARG A 471 27.75 -28.88 -37.07
CA ARG A 471 27.46 -30.21 -37.64
C ARG A 471 25.95 -30.43 -37.71
N LYS A 472 25.42 -30.44 -38.93
CA LYS A 472 24.07 -30.89 -39.28
C LYS A 472 23.96 -32.39 -38.99
N ARG A 473 22.91 -32.81 -38.27
CA ARG A 473 22.43 -34.21 -38.27
C ARG A 473 21.03 -34.25 -38.85
N VAL A 474 20.92 -34.96 -39.96
CA VAL A 474 19.69 -35.34 -40.66
C VAL A 474 19.03 -36.48 -39.89
N VAL A 475 17.74 -36.37 -39.59
CA VAL A 475 16.91 -37.52 -39.19
C VAL A 475 15.67 -37.57 -40.08
N ARG A 476 15.52 -38.72 -40.75
CA ARG A 476 14.47 -39.05 -41.70
C ARG A 476 13.15 -39.39 -41.01
N ARG A 477 12.06 -38.99 -41.67
CA ARG A 477 10.66 -39.41 -41.45
C ARG A 477 10.47 -40.93 -41.50
N ARG A 478 9.56 -41.46 -40.67
CA ARG A 478 8.63 -42.56 -41.02
C ARG A 478 7.32 -42.44 -40.23
N SER A 479 6.20 -42.41 -40.94
CA SER A 479 4.86 -42.88 -40.52
C SER A 479 4.61 -44.25 -41.18
N PRO A 480 3.68 -45.08 -40.66
CA PRO A 480 2.27 -45.12 -41.15
C PRO A 480 1.24 -45.21 -39.98
N ALA A 481 0.03 -44.61 -40.05
CA ALA A 481 -1.23 -45.08 -40.66
C ALA A 481 -1.70 -46.45 -40.13
N ARG A 482 -2.96 -46.80 -39.85
CA ARG A 482 -4.34 -46.23 -39.89
C ARG A 482 -5.25 -47.35 -39.32
N THR A 483 -6.41 -47.02 -38.71
CA THR A 483 -7.77 -47.66 -38.78
C THR A 483 -8.54 -47.44 -37.46
N ARG A 484 -9.64 -46.65 -37.45
CA ARG A 484 -11.09 -47.07 -37.55
C ARG A 484 -11.48 -48.07 -36.44
N SER A 485 -12.57 -47.97 -35.66
CA SER A 485 -13.85 -47.26 -35.75
C SER A 485 -14.73 -47.60 -34.52
N ARG A 486 -15.81 -46.81 -34.26
CA ARG A 486 -17.06 -47.14 -33.50
C ARG A 486 -16.92 -47.32 -31.98
N SER A 487 -17.91 -47.13 -31.11
CA SER A 487 -19.19 -46.42 -31.01
C SER A 487 -19.74 -46.72 -29.59
N CYS A 488 -20.47 -45.79 -28.98
CA CYS A 488 -21.48 -45.94 -27.89
C CYS A 488 -21.35 -47.07 -26.83
N SER A 489 -21.37 -46.69 -25.54
CA SER A 489 -22.49 -46.91 -24.59
C SER A 489 -22.06 -46.80 -23.12
N ARG A 490 -22.78 -45.98 -22.33
CA ARG A 490 -22.99 -46.13 -20.86
C ARG A 490 -23.86 -47.38 -20.61
N PRO A 491 -23.98 -47.99 -19.40
CA PRO A 491 -24.12 -47.39 -18.05
C PRO A 491 -23.24 -48.11 -16.98
N THR A 492 -23.15 -47.75 -15.69
CA THR A 492 -24.13 -47.99 -14.60
C THR A 492 -23.65 -47.42 -13.25
N ARG A 493 -24.63 -47.17 -12.38
CA ARG A 493 -24.55 -46.76 -10.96
C ARG A 493 -23.92 -47.83 -10.04
N ALA A 494 -23.26 -47.40 -8.96
CA ALA A 494 -23.28 -48.04 -7.62
C ALA A 494 -22.72 -47.04 -6.59
N ARG A 495 -23.58 -46.41 -5.77
CA ARG A 495 -23.93 -46.76 -4.37
C ARG A 495 -22.76 -46.61 -3.37
N TRP A 496 -22.91 -45.56 -2.56
CA TRP A 496 -22.17 -45.25 -1.35
C TRP A 496 -22.50 -46.24 -0.23
N ILE A 497 -21.48 -46.68 0.51
CA ILE A 497 -21.62 -47.29 1.84
C ILE A 497 -20.88 -46.40 2.84
N ARG A 498 -21.64 -45.89 3.81
CA ARG A 498 -21.16 -45.32 5.07
C ARG A 498 -20.90 -46.48 6.04
N THR A 499 -19.78 -46.45 6.75
CA THR A 499 -19.68 -46.99 8.11
C THR A 499 -18.77 -46.12 8.96
N SER A 500 -19.36 -45.63 10.04
CA SER A 500 -18.79 -44.96 11.21
C SER A 500 -18.40 -45.99 12.28
N LEU A 501 -17.39 -45.71 13.12
CA LEU A 501 -17.27 -45.96 14.58
C LEU A 501 -15.79 -45.81 15.08
N PRO A 502 -15.51 -45.63 16.40
CA PRO A 502 -14.67 -44.53 16.92
C PRO A 502 -13.55 -45.02 17.89
N PRO A 503 -13.21 -44.36 19.04
CA PRO A 503 -11.84 -43.93 19.34
C PRO A 503 -11.16 -44.67 20.50
N THR A 504 -9.84 -44.49 20.70
CA THR A 504 -9.16 -44.85 21.96
C THR A 504 -8.11 -43.80 22.36
N ARG A 505 -8.01 -43.61 23.68
CA ARG A 505 -7.14 -42.68 24.41
C ARG A 505 -5.80 -43.33 24.80
N SER A 506 -4.87 -42.44 25.15
CA SER A 506 -3.90 -42.49 26.26
C SER A 506 -2.54 -43.20 26.11
N CYS A 507 -1.49 -42.37 26.24
CA CYS A 507 -0.51 -42.34 27.35
C CYS A 507 0.95 -42.80 27.13
N TRP A 508 1.84 -41.86 27.47
CA TRP A 508 3.22 -41.94 28.02
C TRP A 508 4.34 -42.64 27.24
N LEU A 509 5.42 -41.88 26.97
CA LEU A 509 6.75 -42.13 27.56
C LEU A 509 7.73 -40.98 27.26
N THR A 510 8.26 -40.41 28.34
CA THR A 510 9.43 -39.53 28.47
C THR A 510 10.73 -40.26 28.16
N ALA A 511 11.71 -39.58 27.57
CA ALA A 511 13.13 -39.91 27.71
C ALA A 511 14.02 -38.67 27.61
N THR A 512 14.66 -38.35 28.73
CA THR A 512 15.77 -37.41 28.94
C THR A 512 17.12 -38.13 28.80
N SER A 513 18.12 -37.48 28.17
CA SER A 513 19.54 -37.44 28.62
C SER A 513 20.34 -36.53 27.67
N THR A 514 20.80 -35.34 28.07
CA THR A 514 22.16 -35.05 28.61
C THR A 514 23.30 -35.86 28.00
N ALA A 515 24.20 -35.18 27.27
CA ALA A 515 25.65 -35.35 27.42
C ALA A 515 26.40 -34.16 26.79
N ARG A 516 27.30 -33.59 27.58
CA ARG A 516 28.34 -32.62 27.21
C ARG A 516 29.45 -33.32 26.40
N CYS A 517 30.00 -32.63 25.42
CA CYS A 517 31.43 -32.46 25.16
C CYS A 517 31.63 -31.13 24.45
#